data_AF-A0A2A4U072-F1
#
_entry.id   AF-A0A2A4U072-F1
#
_cell.length_a   1.000
_cell.length_b   1.000
_cell.length_c   1.000
_cell.angle_alpha   90.00
_cell.angle_beta   90.00
_cell.angle_gamma   90.00
#
_symmetry.space_group_name_H-M   'P 1'
#
loop_
_entity.id
_entity.type
_entity.pdbx_description
1 polymer ?
#
loop_
_entity_poly.entity_id
_entity_poly.type
_entity_poly.pdbx_seq_one_letter_code
_entity_poly.pdbx_strand_id
1 'polypeptide(L)'
;MLRFALLVLLIPVFGSAQTRRVQMLESYDAETFGRYQDEGRTIVLQFHSLSCDLCIQQEVVLKKIAAENDPTTPSFFQAVLSMHGNLAMLYSAKPSMLLVFRGKRLIGRETGLTNGKALRELISRSLMKSRGRPLPRSKREFKPKR
;
A
#
# COMPACT_ATOMS: atom_id res chain seq x y z
N MET A 1 -8.15 28.54 56.05
CA MET A 1 -7.75 27.22 55.52
C MET A 1 -8.32 27.08 54.12
N LEU A 2 -7.50 27.06 53.07
CA LEU A 2 -7.72 26.30 51.82
C LEU A 2 -6.53 26.60 50.87
N ARG A 3 -5.63 25.63 50.71
CA ARG A 3 -4.51 25.69 49.76
C ARG A 3 -4.97 25.08 48.43
N PHE A 4 -5.04 25.87 47.37
CA PHE A 4 -5.24 25.40 46.00
C PHE A 4 -3.92 24.80 45.49
N ALA A 5 -3.89 23.48 45.33
CA ALA A 5 -2.77 22.75 44.74
C ALA A 5 -2.86 22.82 43.21
N LEU A 6 -1.92 23.56 42.60
CA LEU A 6 -1.72 23.68 41.17
C LEU A 6 -1.02 22.42 40.65
N LEU A 7 -1.77 21.49 40.05
CA LEU A 7 -1.22 20.26 39.46
C LEU A 7 -0.77 20.55 38.02
N VAL A 8 0.53 20.76 37.83
CA VAL A 8 1.16 20.94 36.51
C VAL A 8 1.15 19.60 35.76
N LEU A 9 0.32 19.51 34.72
CA LEU A 9 0.25 18.38 33.80
C LEU A 9 1.49 18.37 32.90
N LEU A 10 2.45 17.49 33.20
CA LEU A 10 3.54 17.10 32.32
C LEU A 10 2.96 16.30 31.13
N ILE A 11 2.82 16.95 29.97
CA ILE A 11 2.47 16.29 28.71
C ILE A 11 3.76 15.67 28.14
N PRO A 12 3.91 14.34 28.09
CA PRO A 12 5.04 13.74 27.42
C PRO A 12 4.88 13.98 25.91
N VAL A 13 5.78 14.79 25.36
CA VAL A 13 5.97 14.90 23.91
C VAL A 13 6.57 13.57 23.46
N PHE A 14 5.71 12.61 23.11
CA PHE A 14 6.11 11.41 22.38
C PHE A 14 6.55 11.83 20.98
N GLY A 15 7.81 12.28 20.89
CA GLY A 15 8.52 12.44 19.63
C GLY A 15 8.58 11.08 18.96
N SER A 16 7.69 10.87 18.00
CA SER A 16 7.72 9.69 17.15
C SER A 16 8.97 9.79 16.31
N ALA A 17 10.04 9.12 16.75
CA ALA A 17 11.19 8.84 15.90
C ALA A 17 10.66 7.96 14.75
N GLN A 18 10.28 8.61 13.64
CA GLN A 18 10.01 7.93 12.40
C GLN A 18 11.34 7.36 11.94
N THR A 19 11.62 6.13 12.37
CA THR A 19 12.70 5.32 11.81
C THR A 19 12.40 5.24 10.33
N ARG A 20 13.20 5.95 9.53
CA ARG A 20 13.16 5.92 8.07
C ARG A 20 13.54 4.50 7.68
N ARG A 21 12.56 3.60 7.62
CA ARG A 21 12.77 2.25 7.10
C ARG A 21 13.23 2.44 5.66
N VAL A 22 14.46 2.02 5.39
CA VAL A 22 14.91 1.76 4.02
C VAL A 22 13.83 0.88 3.43
N GLN A 23 13.03 1.43 2.51
CA GLN A 23 11.92 0.71 1.91
C GLN A 23 12.54 -0.34 1.00
N MET A 24 12.80 -1.51 1.55
CA MET A 24 13.08 -2.71 0.77
C MET A 24 11.74 -3.25 0.26
N LEU A 25 11.79 -4.05 -0.79
CA LEU A 25 10.62 -4.83 -1.19
C LEU A 25 10.28 -5.78 -0.03
N GLU A 26 9.14 -5.57 0.62
CA GLU A 26 8.71 -6.41 1.74
C GLU A 26 8.09 -7.69 1.17
N SER A 27 8.46 -8.86 1.72
CA SER A 27 7.71 -10.09 1.42
C SER A 27 6.26 -9.91 1.85
N TYR A 28 5.32 -10.44 1.07
CA TYR A 28 3.92 -10.35 1.41
C TYR A 28 3.64 -11.04 2.75
N ASP A 29 3.06 -10.28 3.67
CA ASP A 29 2.53 -10.72 4.94
C ASP A 29 1.13 -10.13 5.08
N ALA A 30 0.13 -10.97 5.37
CA ALA A 30 -1.27 -10.57 5.35
C ALA A 30 -1.59 -9.53 6.43
N GLU A 31 -0.97 -9.63 7.59
CA GLU A 31 -1.17 -8.72 8.72
C GLU A 31 -0.60 -7.33 8.39
N THR A 32 0.67 -7.27 7.95
CA THR A 32 1.34 -6.02 7.58
C THR A 32 0.66 -5.36 6.38
N PHE A 33 0.30 -6.14 5.37
CA PHE A 33 -0.43 -5.65 4.21
C PHE A 33 -1.78 -5.06 4.62
N GLY A 34 -2.55 -5.79 5.44
CA GLY A 34 -3.84 -5.33 5.98
C GLY A 34 -3.72 -4.03 6.75
N ARG A 35 -2.72 -3.91 7.62
CA ARG A 35 -2.44 -2.68 8.37
C ARG A 35 -2.15 -1.49 7.43
N TYR A 36 -1.32 -1.66 6.40
CA TYR A 36 -1.05 -0.58 5.44
C TYR A 36 -2.31 -0.20 4.65
N GLN A 37 -3.20 -1.15 4.38
CA GLN A 37 -4.49 -0.88 3.76
C GLN A 37 -5.42 -0.08 4.69
N ASP A 38 -5.45 -0.41 5.98
CA ASP A 38 -6.24 0.32 6.98
C ASP A 38 -5.74 1.75 7.19
N GLU A 39 -4.42 1.97 7.13
CA GLU A 39 -3.79 3.29 7.16
C GLU A 39 -4.03 4.11 5.87
N GLY A 40 -4.68 3.53 4.85
CA GLY A 40 -4.98 4.23 3.60
C GLY A 40 -3.76 4.50 2.71
N ARG A 41 -2.65 3.76 2.93
CA ARG A 41 -1.41 3.93 2.16
C ARG A 41 -1.59 3.54 0.70
N THR A 42 -0.71 4.06 -0.14
CA THR A 42 -0.56 3.56 -1.51
C THR A 42 0.37 2.36 -1.47
N ILE A 43 -0.09 1.22 -1.98
CA ILE A 43 0.65 -0.04 -1.94
C ILE A 43 0.78 -0.59 -3.36
N VAL A 44 1.96 -1.09 -3.72
CA VAL A 44 2.19 -1.82 -4.96
C VAL A 44 2.54 -3.26 -4.60
N LEU A 45 1.71 -4.21 -5.02
CA LEU A 45 1.93 -5.64 -4.82
C LEU A 45 2.40 -6.27 -6.14
N GLN A 46 3.58 -6.89 -6.12
CA GLN A 46 4.13 -7.66 -7.21
C GLN A 46 3.86 -9.16 -7.00
N PHE A 47 3.35 -9.84 -8.02
CA PHE A 47 3.33 -11.30 -8.07
C PHE A 47 4.57 -11.84 -8.75
N HIS A 48 5.38 -12.56 -7.98
CA HIS A 48 6.66 -13.12 -8.39
C HIS A 48 6.58 -14.64 -8.61
N SER A 49 7.36 -15.13 -9.57
CA SER A 49 7.64 -16.56 -9.76
C SER A 49 9.15 -16.75 -9.87
N LEU A 50 9.69 -17.83 -9.30
CA LEU A 50 11.13 -18.11 -9.34
C LEU A 50 11.66 -18.34 -10.77
N SER A 51 10.82 -18.81 -11.68
CA SER A 51 11.16 -19.11 -13.08
C SER A 51 10.83 -17.98 -14.05
N CYS A 52 10.73 -16.74 -13.58
CA CYS A 52 10.23 -15.60 -14.36
C CYS A 52 11.29 -14.49 -14.46
N ASP A 53 11.97 -14.40 -15.61
CA ASP A 53 13.00 -13.39 -15.85
C ASP A 53 12.45 -11.96 -15.77
N LEU A 54 11.24 -11.74 -16.28
CA LEU A 54 10.55 -10.45 -16.19
C LEU A 54 10.31 -10.04 -14.73
N CYS A 55 10.06 -11.02 -13.85
CA CYS A 55 9.81 -10.77 -12.45
C CYS A 55 11.07 -10.28 -11.74
N ILE A 56 12.23 -10.85 -12.08
CA ILE A 56 13.55 -10.42 -11.57
C ILE A 56 13.87 -9.00 -12.04
N GLN A 57 13.68 -8.71 -13.34
CA GLN A 57 13.91 -7.36 -13.87
C GLN A 57 13.00 -6.32 -13.22
N GLN A 58 11.73 -6.67 -13.05
CA GLN A 58 10.74 -5.82 -12.38
C GLN A 58 11.13 -5.58 -10.91
N GLU A 59 11.58 -6.60 -10.18
CA GLU A 59 12.02 -6.49 -8.79
C GLU A 59 13.19 -5.49 -8.65
N VAL A 60 14.18 -5.56 -9.53
CA VAL A 60 15.32 -4.63 -9.55
C VAL A 60 14.85 -3.18 -9.69
N VAL A 61 13.88 -2.94 -10.56
CA VAL A 61 13.35 -1.58 -10.76
C VAL A 61 12.50 -1.12 -9.58
N LEU A 62 11.66 -1.99 -9.02
CA LEU A 62 10.89 -1.65 -7.83
C LEU A 62 11.78 -1.34 -6.64
N LYS A 63 12.87 -2.11 -6.43
CA LYS A 63 13.88 -1.83 -5.39
C LYS A 63 14.53 -0.46 -5.58
N LYS A 64 14.84 -0.07 -6.82
CA LYS A 64 15.37 1.27 -7.11
C LYS A 64 14.37 2.37 -6.75
N ILE A 65 13.09 2.20 -7.10
CA ILE A 65 12.04 3.18 -6.76
C ILE A 65 11.82 3.24 -5.25
N ALA A 66 11.81 2.09 -4.56
CA ALA A 66 11.63 2.03 -3.13
C ALA A 66 12.78 2.70 -2.36
N ALA A 67 14.01 2.67 -2.90
CA ALA A 67 15.14 3.39 -2.34
C ALA A 67 15.07 4.92 -2.52
N GLU A 68 14.11 5.46 -3.28
CA GLU A 68 13.93 6.90 -3.43
C GLU A 68 13.37 7.51 -2.14
N ASN A 69 14.04 8.55 -1.64
CA ASN A 69 13.64 9.28 -0.44
C ASN A 69 12.45 10.24 -0.69
N ASP A 70 11.48 9.83 -1.49
CA ASP A 70 10.28 10.61 -1.81
C ASP A 70 9.11 10.18 -0.89
N PRO A 71 8.47 11.11 -0.16
CA PRO A 71 7.33 10.80 0.71
C PRO A 71 6.10 10.26 -0.04
N THR A 72 6.04 10.42 -1.37
CA THR A 72 4.97 9.91 -2.23
C THR A 72 5.24 8.48 -2.75
N THR A 73 6.44 7.94 -2.51
CA THR A 73 6.79 6.57 -2.87
C THR A 73 5.86 5.59 -2.17
N PRO A 74 5.20 4.68 -2.91
CA PRO A 74 4.30 3.69 -2.32
C PRO A 74 5.08 2.62 -1.57
N SER A 75 4.41 1.91 -0.68
CA SER A 75 4.97 0.70 -0.08
C SER A 75 4.92 -0.46 -1.07
N PHE A 76 6.03 -1.19 -1.21
CA PHE A 76 6.13 -2.30 -2.17
C PHE A 76 6.12 -3.64 -1.44
N PHE A 77 5.26 -4.55 -1.90
CA PHE A 77 5.20 -5.94 -1.43
C PHE A 77 5.43 -6.92 -2.56
N GLN A 78 5.99 -8.08 -2.24
CA GLN A 78 6.22 -9.18 -3.16
C GLN A 78 5.51 -10.44 -2.67
N ALA A 79 4.54 -10.94 -3.45
CA ALA A 79 3.89 -12.22 -3.22
C ALA A 79 4.46 -13.27 -4.19
N VAL A 80 4.98 -14.36 -3.67
CA VAL A 80 5.40 -15.52 -4.46
C VAL A 80 4.17 -16.35 -4.83
N LEU A 81 3.93 -16.60 -6.12
CA LEU A 81 2.74 -17.29 -6.62
C LEU A 81 2.54 -18.69 -6.02
N SER A 82 3.62 -19.47 -5.88
CA SER A 82 3.55 -20.82 -5.31
C SER A 82 3.22 -20.83 -3.82
N MET A 83 3.58 -19.78 -3.08
CA MET A 83 3.30 -19.67 -1.64
C MET A 83 1.95 -19.00 -1.35
N HIS A 84 1.51 -18.11 -2.23
CA HIS A 84 0.34 -17.25 -2.02
C HIS A 84 -0.79 -17.57 -3.02
N GLY A 85 -1.04 -18.85 -3.28
CA GLY A 85 -2.01 -19.31 -4.28
C GLY A 85 -3.41 -18.73 -4.11
N ASN A 86 -3.91 -18.63 -2.87
CA ASN A 86 -5.23 -18.05 -2.58
C ASN A 86 -5.29 -16.56 -2.94
N LEU A 87 -4.24 -15.80 -2.62
CA LEU A 87 -4.12 -14.38 -2.97
C LEU A 87 -4.03 -14.21 -4.49
N ALA A 88 -3.24 -15.06 -5.15
CA ALA A 88 -3.12 -15.06 -6.60
C ALA A 88 -4.47 -15.36 -7.27
N MET A 89 -5.21 -16.34 -6.77
CA MET A 89 -6.54 -16.69 -7.26
C MET A 89 -7.53 -15.54 -7.09
N LEU A 90 -7.55 -14.90 -5.91
CA LEU A 90 -8.42 -13.75 -5.61
C LEU A 90 -8.29 -12.63 -6.65
N TYR A 91 -7.08 -12.37 -7.13
CA TYR A 91 -6.81 -11.31 -8.10
C TYR A 91 -6.62 -11.81 -9.54
N SER A 92 -6.81 -13.11 -9.78
CA SER A 92 -6.48 -13.77 -11.06
C SER A 92 -5.06 -13.41 -11.53
N ALA A 93 -4.11 -13.46 -10.59
CA ALA A 93 -2.77 -12.96 -10.77
C ALA A 93 -1.94 -13.87 -11.68
N LYS A 94 -1.05 -13.23 -12.45
CA LYS A 94 -0.07 -13.88 -13.31
C LYS A 94 1.35 -13.49 -12.88
N PRO A 95 2.39 -14.24 -13.26
CA PRO A 95 3.77 -13.81 -13.03
C PRO A 95 4.00 -12.40 -13.60
N SER A 96 4.76 -11.57 -12.88
CA SER A 96 5.07 -10.15 -13.22
C SER A 96 3.87 -9.20 -13.18
N MET A 97 2.75 -9.64 -12.62
CA MET A 97 1.60 -8.77 -12.40
C MET A 97 1.84 -7.84 -11.23
N LEU A 98 1.50 -6.58 -11.42
CA LEU A 98 1.49 -5.53 -10.41
C LEU A 98 0.06 -5.12 -10.13
N LEU A 99 -0.25 -5.02 -8.84
CA LEU A 99 -1.50 -4.45 -8.35
C LEU A 99 -1.18 -3.17 -7.59
N VAL A 100 -1.91 -2.10 -7.89
CA VAL A 100 -1.80 -0.82 -7.18
C VAL A 100 -3.03 -0.62 -6.33
N PHE A 101 -2.82 -0.47 -5.02
CA PHE A 101 -3.86 -0.23 -4.04
C PHE A 101 -3.77 1.18 -3.46
N ARG A 102 -4.92 1.71 -3.05
CA ARG A 102 -5.04 2.85 -2.14
C ARG A 102 -5.96 2.45 -1.00
N GLY A 103 -5.37 2.19 0.16
CA GLY A 103 -6.04 1.48 1.24
C GLY A 103 -6.55 0.12 0.78
N LYS A 104 -7.80 -0.23 1.13
CA LYS A 104 -8.46 -1.50 0.72
C LYS A 104 -8.88 -1.55 -0.75
N ARG A 105 -8.70 -0.47 -1.52
CA ARG A 105 -9.21 -0.38 -2.90
C ARG A 105 -8.10 -0.70 -3.89
N LEU A 106 -8.34 -1.69 -4.74
CA LEU A 106 -7.55 -1.92 -5.95
C LEU A 106 -7.87 -0.81 -6.97
N ILE A 107 -6.86 -0.02 -7.35
CA ILE A 107 -6.99 1.14 -8.24
C ILE A 107 -6.25 1.00 -9.57
N GLY A 108 -5.34 0.04 -9.67
CA GLY A 108 -4.58 -0.24 -10.87
C GLY A 108 -4.10 -1.68 -10.94
N ARG A 109 -3.92 -2.19 -12.15
CA ARG A 109 -3.33 -3.50 -12.44
C ARG A 109 -2.60 -3.42 -13.76
N GLU A 110 -1.42 -4.01 -13.84
CA GLU A 110 -0.67 -4.18 -15.09
C GLU A 110 0.20 -5.44 -15.02
N THR A 111 0.65 -5.98 -16.15
CA THR A 111 1.56 -7.15 -16.18
C THR A 111 2.77 -6.85 -17.07
N GLY A 112 3.95 -7.38 -16.70
CA GLY A 112 5.15 -7.29 -17.53
C GLY A 112 5.84 -5.93 -17.57
N LEU A 113 5.49 -4.99 -16.69
CA LEU A 113 6.19 -3.70 -16.62
C LEU A 113 7.57 -3.87 -15.97
N THR A 114 8.61 -3.62 -16.77
CA THR A 114 10.02 -3.60 -16.31
C THR A 114 10.66 -2.21 -16.43
N ASN A 115 9.99 -1.24 -17.04
CA ASN A 115 10.50 0.12 -17.18
C ASN A 115 10.06 1.01 -16.00
N GLY A 116 11.02 1.66 -15.34
CA GLY A 116 10.75 2.53 -14.18
C GLY A 116 9.86 3.74 -14.49
N LYS A 117 9.91 4.29 -15.71
CA LYS A 117 9.00 5.36 -16.14
C LYS A 117 7.57 4.84 -16.25
N ALA A 118 7.38 3.68 -16.90
CA ALA A 118 6.07 3.05 -17.05
C ALA A 118 5.45 2.64 -15.70
N LEU A 119 6.28 2.19 -14.75
CA LEU A 119 5.85 1.90 -13.38
C LEU A 119 5.32 3.14 -12.66
N ARG A 120 6.07 4.25 -12.70
CA ARG A 120 5.63 5.52 -12.10
C ARG A 120 4.37 6.04 -12.78
N GLU A 121 4.28 5.90 -14.09
CA GLU A 121 3.07 6.27 -14.86
C GLU A 121 1.87 5.43 -14.43
N LEU A 122 2.03 4.11 -14.28
CA LEU A 122 0.98 3.23 -13.77
C LEU A 122 0.48 3.70 -12.40
N ILE A 123 1.39 3.99 -11.47
CA ILE A 123 1.06 4.44 -10.10
C ILE A 123 0.32 5.79 -10.17
N SER A 124 0.89 6.78 -10.86
CA SER A 124 0.32 8.12 -11.00
C SER A 124 -1.07 8.09 -11.63
N ARG A 125 -1.22 7.40 -12.77
CA ARG A 125 -2.50 7.24 -13.48
C ARG A 125 -3.56 6.57 -12.60
N SER A 126 -3.18 5.53 -11.86
CA SER A 126 -4.09 4.82 -10.95
C SER A 126 -4.57 5.73 -9.81
N LEU A 127 -3.66 6.53 -9.25
CA LEU A 127 -3.98 7.51 -8.21
C LEU A 127 -4.91 8.60 -8.72
N MET A 128 -4.62 9.19 -9.89
CA MET A 128 -5.49 10.21 -10.51
C MET A 128 -6.90 9.68 -10.74
N LYS A 129 -7.02 8.47 -11.31
CA LYS A 129 -8.31 7.80 -11.54
C LYS A 129 -9.10 7.55 -10.24
N SER A 130 -8.40 7.36 -9.12
CA SER A 130 -9.04 7.12 -7.82
C SER A 130 -9.57 8.40 -7.16
N ARG A 131 -8.93 9.56 -7.38
CA ARG A 131 -9.28 10.85 -6.75
C ARG A 131 -10.63 11.39 -7.21
N GLY A 132 -11.04 11.09 -8.45
CA GLY A 132 -12.33 11.54 -9.00
C GLY A 132 -13.54 10.65 -8.66
N ARG A 133 -13.34 9.54 -7.94
CA ARG A 133 -14.45 8.62 -7.62
C ARG A 133 -15.04 8.96 -6.26
N PRO A 134 -16.33 9.32 -6.17
CA PRO A 134 -16.97 9.56 -4.87
C PRO A 134 -16.78 8.33 -3.98
N LEU A 135 -16.49 8.58 -2.69
CA LEU A 135 -16.45 7.52 -1.70
C LEU A 135 -17.81 6.80 -1.69
N PRO A 136 -17.83 5.46 -1.60
CA PRO A 136 -19.10 4.75 -1.41
C PRO A 136 -19.76 5.33 -0.16
N ARG A 137 -20.93 5.97 -0.32
CA ARG A 137 -21.72 6.43 0.82
C ARG A 137 -22.12 5.20 1.63
N SER A 138 -22.04 5.30 2.96
CA SER A 138 -22.64 4.29 3.83
C SER A 138 -24.12 4.11 3.44
N LYS A 139 -24.59 2.86 3.45
CA LYS A 139 -26.02 2.60 3.28
C LYS A 139 -26.75 3.37 4.38
N ARG A 140 -27.58 4.35 4.01
CA ARG A 140 -28.49 4.97 4.98
C ARG A 140 -29.46 3.90 5.46
N GLU A 141 -29.65 3.82 6.77
CA GLU A 141 -30.76 3.04 7.32
C GLU A 141 -32.07 3.58 6.75
N PHE A 142 -32.87 2.69 6.19
CA PHE A 142 -34.19 3.03 5.69
C PHE A 142 -35.10 3.33 6.89
N LYS A 143 -35.49 4.60 7.06
CA LYS A 143 -36.51 4.99 8.03
C LYS A 143 -37.86 5.08 7.29
N PRO A 144 -38.86 4.26 7.64
CA PRO A 144 -40.19 4.38 7.06
C PRO A 144 -40.78 5.76 7.38
N LYS A 145 -41.44 6.40 6.40
CA LYS A 145 -42.21 7.62 6.64
C LYS A 145 -43.40 7.27 7.53
N ARG A 146 -43.56 8.00 8.64
CA ARG A 146 -44.78 7.99 9.47
C ARG A 146 -45.84 8.85 8.82
#